data_AF-A0A553P1M9-F1
#
_entry.id   AF-A0A553P1M9-F1
#
_cell.length_a   1.000
_cell.length_b   1.000
_cell.length_c   1.000
_cell.angle_alpha   90.00
_cell.angle_beta   90.00
_cell.angle_gamma   90.00
#
_symmetry.space_group_name_H-M   'P 1'
#
loop_
_entity.id
_entity.type
_entity.pdbx_description
1 polymer ?
#
loop_
_entity_poly.entity_id
_entity_poly.type
_entity_poly.pdbx_seq_one_letter_code
_entity_poly.pdbx_strand_id
1 'polypeptide(L)'
;MSRAWYMNDLPDDQRLERQMDPPQPVEISQLRELTGVTHYKLNPATLATDGVLEGIKQDRGYNYEDCCEISKGTLPDYEVKIKNFFTEHIHTDEEIRFVEKGSGYFDVRDKNDRWIRIECLEGDLIILPAGIYHRFTLDMNNYIKARRFFCGEPIWTPHNRPADHFKERQSYVSWMKTNFQGEPALTSAH
;
A
#
# COMPACT_ATOMS: atom_id res chain seq x y z
N MET A 1 -2.78 -14.22 -9.61
CA MET A 1 -2.97 -13.87 -8.18
C MET A 1 -1.97 -12.78 -7.86
N SER A 2 -2.33 -11.82 -7.03
CA SER A 2 -1.44 -10.74 -6.58
C SER A 2 -0.28 -11.33 -5.80
N ARG A 3 0.90 -10.74 -5.93
CA ARG A 3 2.15 -11.22 -5.34
C ARG A 3 2.72 -10.17 -4.40
N ALA A 4 3.43 -10.60 -3.37
CA ALA A 4 4.26 -9.72 -2.56
C ALA A 4 5.62 -10.36 -2.28
N TRP A 5 6.66 -9.56 -2.08
CA TRP A 5 8.02 -10.04 -1.83
C TRP A 5 8.88 -8.97 -1.15
N TYR A 6 9.93 -9.41 -0.48
CA TYR A 6 10.96 -8.50 0.01
C TYR A 6 11.85 -8.00 -1.13
N MET A 7 12.20 -6.71 -1.05
CA MET A 7 12.99 -6.03 -2.07
C MET A 7 14.48 -5.98 -1.73
N ASN A 8 15.32 -5.96 -2.77
CA ASN A 8 16.69 -5.51 -2.66
C ASN A 8 16.78 -3.97 -2.64
N ASP A 9 17.91 -3.44 -2.15
CA ASP A 9 18.17 -1.99 -2.06
C ASP A 9 19.00 -1.45 -3.24
N LEU A 10 19.03 -2.15 -4.37
CA LEU A 10 19.84 -1.73 -5.53
C LEU A 10 19.25 -0.44 -6.16
N PRO A 11 20.11 0.49 -6.62
CA PRO A 11 19.69 1.79 -7.17
C PRO A 11 19.23 1.69 -8.64
N ASP A 12 18.40 0.70 -8.97
CA ASP A 12 17.95 0.43 -10.33
C ASP A 12 16.65 1.19 -10.68
N ASP A 13 15.98 0.85 -11.78
CA ASP A 13 14.65 1.42 -12.08
C ASP A 13 13.61 0.99 -11.03
N GLN A 14 12.87 1.95 -10.46
CA GLN A 14 11.85 1.71 -9.43
C GLN A 14 10.70 0.82 -9.90
N ARG A 15 10.47 0.77 -11.21
CA ARG A 15 9.40 0.01 -11.87
C ARG A 15 9.72 -1.46 -12.07
N LEU A 16 10.96 -1.89 -11.83
CA LEU A 16 11.37 -3.31 -11.89
C LEU A 16 10.94 -4.03 -10.62
N GLU A 17 10.75 -5.35 -10.66
CA GLU A 17 10.30 -6.12 -9.48
C GLU A 17 11.25 -5.98 -8.28
N ARG A 18 12.57 -5.85 -8.50
CA ARG A 18 13.60 -5.68 -7.45
C ARG A 18 13.55 -6.75 -6.35
N GLN A 19 13.31 -8.01 -6.71
CA GLN A 19 13.32 -9.12 -5.75
C GLN A 19 14.73 -9.30 -5.15
N MET A 20 14.79 -9.82 -3.92
CA MET A 20 16.04 -10.32 -3.32
C MET A 20 16.63 -11.48 -4.13
N ASP A 21 17.94 -11.71 -3.97
CA ASP A 21 18.63 -12.91 -4.48
C ASP A 21 19.27 -13.68 -3.30
N PRO A 22 18.73 -14.83 -2.88
CA PRO A 22 17.57 -15.53 -3.47
C PRO A 22 16.22 -14.82 -3.17
N PRO A 23 15.17 -15.07 -3.99
CA PRO A 23 13.83 -14.50 -3.78
C PRO A 23 13.25 -14.81 -2.39
N GLN A 24 12.58 -13.82 -1.81
CA GLN A 24 11.89 -13.93 -0.52
C GLN A 24 10.41 -13.50 -0.70
N PRO A 25 9.53 -14.42 -1.15
CA PRO A 25 8.11 -14.11 -1.32
C PRO A 25 7.42 -13.88 0.03
N VAL A 26 6.36 -13.09 0.00
CA VAL A 26 5.44 -12.85 1.12
C VAL A 26 4.06 -13.26 0.66
N GLU A 27 3.41 -14.17 1.40
CA GLU A 27 2.04 -14.56 1.10
C GLU A 27 1.11 -13.38 1.38
N ILE A 28 0.11 -13.15 0.51
CA ILE A 28 -0.83 -12.04 0.66
C ILE A 28 -1.56 -12.09 2.02
N SER A 29 -1.83 -13.29 2.53
CA SER A 29 -2.43 -13.49 3.85
C SER A 29 -1.56 -13.00 5.02
N GLN A 30 -0.24 -12.92 4.83
CA GLN A 30 0.72 -12.47 5.85
C GLN A 30 0.86 -10.94 5.90
N LEU A 31 0.41 -10.20 4.87
CA LEU A 31 0.57 -8.74 4.80
C LEU A 31 -0.01 -8.05 6.03
N ARG A 32 -1.19 -8.46 6.50
CA ARG A 32 -1.82 -7.86 7.67
C ARG A 32 -0.98 -8.01 8.94
N GLU A 33 -0.38 -9.17 9.15
CA GLU A 33 0.46 -9.43 10.32
C GLU A 33 1.81 -8.73 10.22
N LEU A 34 2.40 -8.68 9.02
CA LEU A 34 3.73 -8.11 8.80
C LEU A 34 3.72 -6.58 8.78
N THR A 35 2.64 -5.98 8.30
CA THR A 35 2.60 -4.54 7.97
C THR A 35 1.31 -3.85 8.35
N GLY A 36 0.23 -4.58 8.66
CA GLY A 36 -1.10 -4.02 8.87
C GLY A 36 -1.92 -3.80 7.59
N VAL A 37 -1.32 -4.01 6.43
CA VAL A 37 -1.99 -3.84 5.14
C VAL A 37 -3.07 -4.90 4.97
N THR A 38 -4.26 -4.46 4.56
CA THR A 38 -5.36 -5.37 4.19
C THR A 38 -5.49 -5.43 2.68
N HIS A 39 -5.69 -6.63 2.14
CA HIS A 39 -5.84 -6.87 0.71
C HIS A 39 -7.06 -7.74 0.44
N TYR A 40 -7.85 -7.37 -0.56
CA TYR A 40 -8.97 -8.17 -1.06
C TYR A 40 -8.85 -8.36 -2.57
N LYS A 41 -9.18 -9.56 -3.05
CA LYS A 41 -9.40 -9.80 -4.47
C LYS A 41 -10.89 -9.74 -4.77
N LEU A 42 -11.32 -8.70 -5.46
CA LEU A 42 -12.70 -8.52 -5.90
C LEU A 42 -12.82 -8.88 -7.38
N ASN A 43 -14.02 -9.24 -7.80
CA ASN A 43 -14.32 -9.53 -9.21
C ASN A 43 -14.95 -8.29 -9.87
N PRO A 44 -14.24 -7.60 -10.79
CA PRO A 44 -14.79 -6.43 -11.47
C PRO A 44 -16.12 -6.70 -12.19
N ALA A 45 -16.34 -7.93 -12.66
CA ALA A 45 -17.56 -8.29 -13.39
C ALA A 45 -18.81 -8.38 -12.50
N THR A 46 -18.64 -8.62 -11.20
CA THR A 46 -19.75 -8.75 -10.23
C THR A 46 -19.79 -7.61 -9.22
N LEU A 47 -18.84 -6.68 -9.28
CA LEU A 47 -18.66 -5.60 -8.30
C LEU A 47 -19.92 -4.75 -8.05
N ALA A 48 -20.73 -4.56 -9.08
CA ALA A 48 -21.98 -3.79 -9.02
C ALA A 48 -23.16 -4.58 -8.45
N THR A 49 -23.07 -5.90 -8.33
CA THR A 49 -24.19 -6.80 -8.02
C THR A 49 -23.95 -7.71 -6.83
N ASP A 50 -22.69 -8.02 -6.48
CA ASP A 50 -22.36 -8.92 -5.38
C ASP A 50 -22.35 -8.24 -4.00
N GLY A 51 -22.34 -6.90 -3.95
CA GLY A 51 -22.38 -6.12 -2.71
C GLY A 51 -21.11 -6.22 -1.85
N VAL A 52 -20.06 -6.90 -2.30
CA VAL A 52 -18.85 -7.15 -1.49
C VAL A 52 -18.12 -5.83 -1.21
N LEU A 53 -17.93 -5.01 -2.23
CA LEU A 53 -17.27 -3.71 -2.06
C LEU A 53 -18.09 -2.76 -1.18
N GLU A 54 -19.42 -2.75 -1.35
CA GLU A 54 -20.30 -1.89 -0.55
C GLU A 54 -20.31 -2.33 0.91
N GLY A 55 -20.26 -3.63 1.20
CA GLY A 55 -20.06 -4.13 2.56
C GLY A 55 -18.75 -3.64 3.18
N ILE A 56 -17.63 -3.72 2.44
CA ILE A 56 -16.32 -3.23 2.91
C ILE A 56 -16.38 -1.71 3.17
N LYS A 57 -17.00 -0.94 2.28
CA LYS A 57 -17.19 0.51 2.42
C LYS A 57 -18.01 0.84 3.66
N GLN A 58 -19.12 0.12 3.88
CA GLN A 58 -20.00 0.32 5.04
C GLN A 58 -19.29 -0.01 6.35
N ASP A 59 -18.62 -1.16 6.42
CA ASP A 59 -17.90 -1.62 7.62
C ASP A 59 -16.78 -0.67 8.05
N ARG A 60 -16.17 0.01 7.08
CA ARG A 60 -15.03 0.92 7.30
C ARG A 60 -15.39 2.40 7.22
N GLY A 61 -16.65 2.73 6.95
CA GLY A 61 -17.16 4.11 6.93
C GLY A 61 -16.75 4.95 5.71
N TYR A 62 -16.43 4.29 4.58
CA TYR A 62 -16.04 4.97 3.36
C TYR A 62 -17.24 5.63 2.67
N ASN A 63 -17.32 6.95 2.76
CA ASN A 63 -18.45 7.75 2.28
C ASN A 63 -18.06 8.75 1.17
N TYR A 64 -16.79 8.80 0.80
CA TYR A 64 -16.29 9.56 -0.35
C TYR A 64 -15.52 8.63 -1.30
N GLU A 65 -15.72 8.81 -2.60
CA GLU A 65 -14.97 8.10 -3.63
C GLU A 65 -14.66 9.01 -4.82
N ASP A 66 -13.51 8.77 -5.44
CA ASP A 66 -13.17 9.33 -6.74
C ASP A 66 -12.34 8.35 -7.59
N CYS A 67 -11.94 8.80 -8.78
CA CYS A 67 -11.13 8.02 -9.71
C CYS A 67 -9.81 8.73 -10.00
N CYS A 68 -8.71 7.99 -9.98
CA CYS A 68 -7.39 8.44 -10.38
C CYS A 68 -6.86 7.55 -11.51
N GLU A 69 -6.57 8.15 -12.65
CA GLU A 69 -5.93 7.49 -13.78
C GLU A 69 -4.51 8.03 -13.93
N ILE A 70 -3.54 7.13 -13.90
CA ILE A 70 -2.12 7.47 -13.85
C ILE A 70 -1.46 6.89 -15.10
N SER A 71 -1.17 7.79 -16.02
CA SER A 71 -0.25 7.58 -17.13
C SER A 71 0.30 8.94 -17.57
N LYS A 72 1.36 8.92 -18.38
CA LYS A 72 1.95 10.16 -18.90
C LYS A 72 0.94 11.04 -19.67
N GLY A 73 -0.08 10.44 -20.28
CA GLY A 73 -1.11 11.15 -21.04
C GLY A 73 -2.35 11.56 -20.25
N THR A 74 -2.58 10.98 -19.06
CA THR A 74 -3.84 11.15 -18.30
C THR A 74 -3.66 11.94 -17.01
N LEU A 75 -2.48 11.92 -16.41
CA LEU A 75 -2.22 12.59 -15.14
C LEU A 75 -1.57 13.97 -15.34
N PRO A 76 -2.23 15.08 -14.93
CA PRO A 76 -1.61 16.40 -14.91
C PRO A 76 -0.41 16.42 -13.96
N ASP A 77 0.65 17.11 -14.34
CA ASP A 77 1.93 17.16 -13.60
C ASP A 77 2.53 15.77 -13.33
N TYR A 78 2.36 14.85 -14.28
CA TYR A 78 2.77 13.44 -14.18
C TYR A 78 4.15 13.26 -13.54
N GLU A 79 5.19 13.90 -14.07
CA GLU A 79 6.58 13.73 -13.60
C GLU A 79 6.77 14.17 -12.14
N VAL A 80 6.05 15.20 -11.69
CA VAL A 80 6.09 15.67 -10.30
C VAL A 80 5.32 14.70 -9.40
N LYS A 81 4.13 14.28 -9.83
CA LYS A 81 3.27 13.39 -9.04
C LYS A 81 3.85 12.00 -8.86
N ILE A 82 4.41 11.37 -9.90
CA ILE A 82 5.05 10.06 -9.76
C ILE A 82 6.24 10.10 -8.79
N LYS A 83 7.00 11.21 -8.78
CA LYS A 83 8.09 11.40 -7.84
C LYS A 83 7.58 11.54 -6.41
N ASN A 84 6.49 12.28 -6.21
CA ASN A 84 5.87 12.43 -4.89
C ASN A 84 5.29 11.10 -4.39
N PHE A 85 4.59 10.36 -5.26
CA PHE A 85 4.06 9.03 -4.92
C PHE A 85 5.16 8.05 -4.52
N PHE A 86 6.32 8.11 -5.17
CA PHE A 86 7.44 7.21 -4.87
C PHE A 86 8.32 7.68 -3.70
N THR A 87 8.20 8.93 -3.26
CA THR A 87 8.91 9.41 -2.06
C THR A 87 8.30 8.72 -0.85
N GLU A 88 9.11 8.09 0.02
CA GLU A 88 8.60 7.40 1.21
C GLU A 88 7.84 8.37 2.15
N HIS A 89 6.59 8.05 2.44
CA HIS A 89 5.68 8.91 3.22
C HIS A 89 4.70 8.11 4.08
N ILE A 90 3.98 8.84 4.95
CA ILE A 90 2.78 8.38 5.66
C ILE A 90 1.59 9.28 5.32
N HIS A 91 0.40 8.77 5.63
CA HIS A 91 -0.84 9.54 5.73
C HIS A 91 -1.41 9.44 7.16
N THR A 92 -2.19 10.45 7.55
CA THR A 92 -2.96 10.45 8.82
C THR A 92 -4.24 9.62 8.73
N ASP A 93 -4.63 9.25 7.52
CA ASP A 93 -5.81 8.46 7.23
C ASP A 93 -5.39 7.20 6.47
N GLU A 94 -6.32 6.25 6.33
CA GLU A 94 -6.07 5.08 5.49
C GLU A 94 -5.89 5.48 4.02
N GLU A 95 -4.97 4.82 3.33
CA GLU A 95 -4.85 4.90 1.88
C GLU A 95 -5.54 3.68 1.25
N ILE A 96 -6.71 3.91 0.67
CA ILE A 96 -7.55 2.87 0.07
C ILE A 96 -7.56 2.99 -1.45
N ARG A 97 -7.22 1.92 -2.15
CA ARG A 97 -7.14 1.87 -3.62
C ARG A 97 -7.75 0.59 -4.15
N PHE A 98 -8.76 0.71 -4.99
CA PHE A 98 -9.28 -0.37 -5.81
C PHE A 98 -8.80 -0.22 -7.25
N VAL A 99 -8.01 -1.18 -7.74
CA VAL A 99 -7.47 -1.15 -9.10
C VAL A 99 -8.55 -1.57 -10.10
N GLU A 100 -9.00 -0.62 -10.90
CA GLU A 100 -9.97 -0.88 -11.97
C GLU A 100 -9.31 -1.39 -13.24
N LYS A 101 -8.11 -0.89 -13.57
CA LYS A 101 -7.34 -1.28 -14.75
C LYS A 101 -5.84 -1.09 -14.52
N GLY A 102 -5.04 -1.82 -15.28
CA GLY A 102 -3.58 -1.69 -15.25
C GLY A 102 -2.98 -2.27 -13.98
N SER A 103 -1.82 -1.76 -13.58
CA SER A 103 -1.02 -2.35 -12.51
C SER A 103 0.03 -1.38 -11.94
N GLY A 104 0.50 -1.69 -10.74
CA GLY A 104 1.56 -0.96 -10.07
C GLY A 104 2.01 -1.63 -8.78
N TYR A 105 2.97 -1.00 -8.10
CA TYR A 105 3.55 -1.49 -6.86
C TYR A 105 3.29 -0.53 -5.71
N PHE A 106 2.82 -1.09 -4.59
CA PHE A 106 2.90 -0.44 -3.28
C PHE A 106 4.03 -1.07 -2.50
N ASP A 107 5.03 -0.27 -2.14
CA ASP A 107 6.09 -0.70 -1.24
C ASP A 107 5.75 -0.24 0.17
N VAL A 108 5.85 -1.13 1.15
CA VAL A 108 5.56 -0.86 2.57
C VAL A 108 6.68 -1.34 3.47
N ARG A 109 6.90 -0.66 4.59
CA ARG A 109 7.87 -1.10 5.61
C ARG A 109 7.28 -2.20 6.48
N ASP A 110 8.04 -3.27 6.70
CA ASP A 110 7.74 -4.25 7.74
C ASP A 110 8.21 -3.76 9.13
N LYS A 111 7.99 -4.59 10.16
CA LYS A 111 8.40 -4.30 11.55
C LYS A 111 9.91 -4.07 11.76
N ASN A 112 10.75 -4.59 10.86
CA ASN A 112 12.20 -4.45 10.87
C ASN A 112 12.67 -3.34 9.91
N ASP A 113 11.73 -2.50 9.44
CA ASP A 113 11.99 -1.42 8.51
C ASP A 113 12.53 -1.90 7.14
N ARG A 114 12.20 -3.14 6.73
CA ARG A 114 12.51 -3.67 5.40
C ARG A 114 11.38 -3.40 4.42
N TRP A 115 11.71 -3.18 3.14
CA TRP A 115 10.71 -3.01 2.09
C TRP A 115 10.08 -4.35 1.67
N ILE A 116 8.76 -4.41 1.73
CA ILE A 116 7.93 -5.41 1.04
C ILE A 116 7.25 -4.71 -0.13
N ARG A 117 7.44 -5.23 -1.34
CA ARG A 117 6.72 -4.82 -2.55
C ARG A 117 5.46 -5.63 -2.69
N ILE A 118 4.35 -4.96 -2.97
CA ILE A 118 3.03 -5.57 -3.22
C ILE A 118 2.63 -5.22 -4.66
N GLU A 119 2.46 -6.24 -5.49
CA GLU A 119 1.93 -6.12 -6.85
C GLU A 119 0.41 -6.01 -6.80
N CYS A 120 -0.11 -4.87 -7.27
CA CYS A 120 -1.54 -4.64 -7.37
C CYS A 120 -1.97 -4.65 -8.85
N LEU A 121 -2.94 -5.49 -9.16
CA LEU A 121 -3.51 -5.74 -10.47
C LEU A 121 -5.01 -5.44 -10.47
N GLU A 122 -5.63 -5.39 -11.64
CA GLU A 122 -7.08 -5.23 -11.78
C GLU A 122 -7.88 -6.18 -10.85
N GLY A 123 -8.85 -5.61 -10.13
CA GLY A 123 -9.67 -6.30 -9.13
C GLY A 123 -9.07 -6.32 -7.72
N ASP A 124 -7.85 -5.82 -7.52
CA ASP A 124 -7.25 -5.74 -6.18
C ASP A 124 -7.75 -4.49 -5.44
N LEU A 125 -8.23 -4.69 -4.22
CA LEU A 125 -8.46 -3.63 -3.24
C LEU A 125 -7.36 -3.73 -2.18
N ILE A 126 -6.53 -2.70 -2.09
CA ILE A 126 -5.49 -2.57 -1.07
C ILE A 126 -5.84 -1.44 -0.10
N ILE A 127 -5.61 -1.68 1.18
CA ILE A 127 -5.84 -0.72 2.25
C ILE A 127 -4.58 -0.63 3.11
N LEU A 128 -3.92 0.53 3.04
CA LEU A 128 -2.76 0.85 3.87
C LEU A 128 -3.25 1.56 5.14
N PRO A 129 -2.90 1.07 6.34
CA PRO A 129 -3.34 1.72 7.58
C PRO A 129 -2.69 3.09 7.77
N ALA A 130 -3.41 4.03 8.40
CA ALA A 130 -2.85 5.32 8.78
C ALA A 130 -1.52 5.16 9.54
N GLY A 131 -0.53 5.98 9.22
CA GLY A 131 0.79 5.96 9.88
C GLY A 131 1.79 4.90 9.38
N ILE A 132 1.43 4.05 8.40
CA ILE A 132 2.41 3.16 7.76
C ILE A 132 3.32 3.91 6.80
N TYR A 133 4.62 3.64 6.85
CA TYR A 133 5.55 4.11 5.82
C TYR A 133 5.36 3.30 4.54
N HIS A 134 5.08 4.01 3.47
CA HIS A 134 4.83 3.42 2.17
C HIS A 134 5.24 4.36 1.02
N ARG A 135 5.18 3.82 -0.20
CA ARG A 135 5.32 4.56 -1.45
C ARG A 135 4.64 3.78 -2.58
N PHE A 136 4.34 4.48 -3.66
CA PHE A 136 3.75 3.90 -4.87
C PHE A 136 4.63 4.16 -6.09
N THR A 137 4.71 3.18 -6.98
CA THR A 137 5.24 3.34 -8.34
C THR A 137 4.41 2.55 -9.34
N LEU A 138 4.32 3.05 -10.57
CA LEU A 138 3.92 2.21 -11.69
C LEU A 138 4.92 1.06 -11.86
N ASP A 139 4.47 -0.02 -12.49
CA ASP A 139 5.35 -1.05 -13.02
C ASP A 139 5.76 -0.70 -14.46
N MET A 140 6.35 -1.68 -15.17
CA MET A 140 6.79 -1.51 -16.55
C MET A 140 5.64 -1.29 -17.56
N ASN A 141 4.38 -1.55 -17.19
CA ASN A 141 3.21 -1.25 -18.04
C ASN A 141 2.86 0.24 -18.05
N ASN A 142 3.38 1.01 -17.09
CA ASN A 142 3.24 2.47 -17.03
C ASN A 142 1.78 2.99 -17.05
N TYR A 143 0.84 2.19 -16.55
CA TYR A 143 -0.57 2.53 -16.52
C TYR A 143 -1.28 1.90 -15.34
N ILE A 144 -2.01 2.71 -14.57
CA ILE A 144 -3.00 2.23 -13.61
C ILE A 144 -4.20 3.16 -13.59
N LYS A 145 -5.39 2.59 -13.41
CA LYS A 145 -6.61 3.32 -13.08
C LYS A 145 -7.17 2.75 -11.78
N ALA A 146 -7.33 3.59 -10.76
CA ALA A 146 -7.80 3.18 -9.46
C ALA A 146 -8.94 4.07 -8.96
N ARG A 147 -9.93 3.45 -8.32
CA ARG A 147 -10.86 4.15 -7.43
C ARG A 147 -10.24 4.33 -6.07
N ARG A 148 -10.41 5.52 -5.50
CA ARG A 148 -9.89 5.89 -4.19
C ARG A 148 -11.07 6.12 -3.26
N PHE A 149 -10.97 5.67 -2.01
CA PHE A 149 -12.04 5.78 -1.01
C PHE A 149 -11.53 6.48 0.25
N PHE A 150 -12.41 7.21 0.94
CA PHE A 150 -12.08 7.98 2.15
C PHE A 150 -13.20 7.94 3.18
N CYS A 151 -12.81 8.09 4.44
CA CYS A 151 -13.70 8.47 5.54
C CYS A 151 -13.80 9.99 5.61
N GLY A 152 -14.91 10.56 5.15
CA GLY A 152 -15.12 12.01 5.11
C GLY A 152 -14.45 12.69 3.91
N GLU A 153 -14.20 14.00 4.04
CA GLU A 153 -13.49 14.75 3.00
C GLU A 153 -12.04 14.28 2.88
N PRO A 154 -11.53 14.06 1.65
CA PRO A 154 -10.24 13.44 1.47
C PRO A 154 -9.09 14.39 1.84
N ILE A 155 -8.21 13.94 2.74
CA ILE A 155 -6.94 14.62 3.05
C ILE A 155 -5.81 13.84 2.35
N TRP A 156 -5.28 14.43 1.28
CA TRP A 156 -4.27 13.80 0.43
C TRP A 156 -2.83 14.03 0.87
N THR A 157 -2.61 14.84 1.91
CA THR A 157 -1.28 15.36 2.25
C THR A 157 -0.35 14.21 2.62
N PRO A 158 0.73 13.95 1.85
CA PRO A 158 1.76 13.02 2.26
C PRO A 158 2.69 13.70 3.26
N HIS A 159 3.09 12.96 4.29
CA HIS A 159 4.14 13.37 5.22
C HIS A 159 5.37 12.51 4.97
N ASN A 160 6.33 13.06 4.22
CA ASN A 160 7.57 12.37 3.88
C ASN A 160 8.34 11.97 5.15
N ARG A 161 9.00 10.82 5.11
CA ARG A 161 9.87 10.37 6.20
C ARG A 161 11.05 11.35 6.39
N PRO A 162 11.42 11.74 7.63
CA PRO A 162 10.87 11.31 8.93
C PRO A 162 9.56 12.01 9.32
N ALA A 163 8.66 11.24 9.93
CA ALA A 163 7.30 11.66 10.32
C ALA A 163 6.82 10.97 11.61
N ASP A 164 7.74 10.53 12.48
CA ASP A 164 7.43 9.75 13.70
C ASP A 164 6.72 10.54 14.81
N HIS A 165 6.61 11.86 14.66
CA HIS A 165 5.91 12.74 15.59
C HIS A 165 4.38 12.70 15.44
N PHE A 166 3.86 12.17 14.33
CA PHE A 166 2.40 12.06 14.12
C PHE A 166 1.78 11.00 15.04
N LYS A 167 0.60 11.30 15.58
CA LYS A 167 -0.14 10.41 16.50
C LYS A 167 -0.49 9.09 15.82
N GLU A 168 -0.82 9.13 14.54
CA GLU A 168 -1.25 8.01 13.72
C GLU A 168 -0.09 7.03 13.52
N ARG A 169 1.13 7.56 13.28
CA ARG A 169 2.36 6.76 13.24
C ARG A 169 2.63 6.08 14.58
N GLN A 170 2.50 6.80 15.69
CA GLN A 170 2.68 6.23 17.04
C GLN A 170 1.62 5.15 17.34
N SER A 171 0.38 5.40 16.95
CA SER A 171 -0.75 4.47 17.11
C SER A 171 -0.54 3.20 16.27
N TYR A 172 -0.12 3.34 15.02
CA TYR A 172 0.25 2.23 14.14
C TYR A 172 1.35 1.36 14.74
N VAL A 173 2.46 1.97 15.21
CA VAL A 173 3.57 1.24 15.82
C VAL A 173 3.10 0.51 17.10
N SER A 174 2.29 1.16 17.94
CA SER A 174 1.74 0.53 19.15
C SER A 174 0.81 -0.65 18.81
N TRP A 175 -0.04 -0.49 17.80
CA TRP A 175 -0.96 -1.52 17.34
C TRP A 175 -0.22 -2.74 16.78
N MET A 176 0.80 -2.52 15.94
CA MET A 176 1.66 -3.60 15.41
C MET A 176 2.34 -4.39 16.54
N LYS A 177 2.87 -3.69 17.55
CA LYS A 177 3.49 -4.33 18.71
C LYS A 177 2.50 -5.13 19.55
N THR A 178 1.27 -4.64 19.71
CA THR A 178 0.26 -5.27 20.59
C THR A 178 -0.36 -6.51 19.94
N ASN A 179 -0.59 -6.48 18.62
CA ASN A 179 -1.40 -7.50 17.94
C ASN A 179 -0.57 -8.56 17.21
N PHE A 180 0.71 -8.30 16.90
CA PHE A 180 1.53 -9.17 16.04
C PHE A 180 2.94 -9.41 16.58
N GLN A 181 3.13 -9.30 17.90
CA GLN A 181 4.36 -9.80 18.53
C GLN A 181 4.31 -11.33 18.68
N GLY A 182 5.15 -12.00 17.88
CA GLY A 182 5.94 -13.14 18.38
C GLY A 182 7.11 -12.62 19.22
N GLU A 183 7.54 -13.41 20.21
CA GLU A 183 8.57 -13.05 21.20
C GLU A 183 9.80 -12.35 20.58
N PRO A 184 10.41 -11.38 21.28
CA PRO A 184 11.68 -10.82 20.83
C PRO A 184 12.70 -11.95 20.70
N ALA A 185 13.35 -12.04 19.53
CA ALA A 185 14.53 -12.87 19.37
C ALA A 185 15.52 -12.48 20.48
N LEU A 186 15.85 -13.45 21.34
CA LEU A 186 16.85 -13.34 22.37
C LEU A 186 18.09 -12.67 21.77
N THR A 187 18.37 -11.43 22.18
CA THR A 187 19.66 -10.81 21.93
C THR A 187 20.69 -11.64 22.70
N SER A 188 21.42 -12.49 21.97
CA SER A 188 22.59 -13.18 22.49
C SER A 188 23.61 -12.12 22.90
N ALA A 189 23.80 -11.99 24.20
CA ALA A 189 24.92 -11.28 24.79
C ALA A 189 26.22 -11.98 24.39
N HIS A 190 27.14 -11.23 23.77
CA HIS A 190 28.59 -11.40 23.87
C HIS A 190 29.26 -10.04 23.74
#